data_AF-A0A9Q0UJK9-F1
#
_entry.id   AF-A0A9Q0UJK9-F1
#
_cell.length_a   1.000
_cell.length_b   1.000
_cell.length_c   1.000
_cell.angle_alpha   90.00
_cell.angle_beta   90.00
_cell.angle_gamma   90.00
#
_symmetry.space_group_name_H-M   'P 1'
#
loop_
_entity.id
_entity.type
_entity.pdbx_description
1 polymer ?
#
loop_
_entity_poly.entity_id
_entity_poly.type
_entity_poly.pdbx_seq_one_letter_code
_entity_poly.pdbx_strand_id
1 'polypeptide(L)'
;MGSVSLKIGDGTARFKRASFCSSAVNILMLFSVLTTNLFALYAFTSSSKDHQTHLFHNPHKNLSLISEHVSLILREIASSQKKLVKMEKYLLGYETMDISRPNIASELKLFLKHHQLPLGKDSRTGITEMVASVGHSCEKSADLLSQYMTYKVSGPCPDDWSLGQKLILRGCEPLPRRRCITKSVQKVGLYRFPVSLWKPVSEKILTWSGLGCKNFECLNRKKLGRDCVGCFDITSGYETQKFVKARGKNDFIIDDVLALASGGIRIGFDIGGGSGTFAARMAERNVTVITNTLNVDAPFSEFIAARGLLPLYLSLDHRFPFYDNVFDLIHASSGLDGGDKPEKLEFLMFDIDRILRAGGLFWLDNFYCANDEKKTALTRLIERFGYKKLKWVAGEKVDTAVSGKSEVYLSAVLQKPARV
;
A
#
# COMPACT_ATOMS: atom_id res chain seq x y z
N MET A 1 2.09 -20.46 17.80
CA MET A 1 1.92 -21.54 18.80
C MET A 1 3.14 -22.46 18.69
N GLY A 2 3.67 -22.88 19.84
CA GLY A 2 5.06 -23.31 20.04
C GLY A 2 5.55 -24.53 19.26
N SER A 3 6.86 -24.55 19.03
CA SER A 3 7.64 -25.66 18.48
C SER A 3 7.69 -26.83 19.45
N VAL A 4 7.29 -28.02 19.01
CA VAL A 4 7.52 -29.28 19.74
C VAL A 4 8.81 -29.89 19.23
N SER A 5 9.82 -29.94 20.10
CA SER A 5 11.06 -30.69 19.91
C SER A 5 10.79 -32.17 20.22
N LEU A 6 10.93 -33.03 19.21
CA LEU A 6 10.84 -34.48 19.40
C LEU A 6 12.23 -35.03 19.73
N LYS A 7 12.45 -35.34 21.01
CA LYS A 7 13.60 -36.11 21.48
C LYS A 7 13.25 -37.59 21.33
N ILE A 8 13.89 -38.27 20.39
CA ILE A 8 13.76 -39.72 20.19
C ILE A 8 14.58 -40.40 21.30
N GLY A 9 13.89 -41.07 22.23
CA GLY A 9 14.50 -41.93 23.23
C GLY A 9 14.39 -43.39 22.80
N ASP A 10 15.54 -44.06 22.75
CA ASP A 10 15.66 -45.50 22.49
C ASP A 10 14.91 -46.32 23.54
N GLY A 11 13.85 -47.00 23.10
CA GLY A 11 13.07 -47.92 23.92
C GLY A 11 12.41 -48.96 23.03
N THR A 12 13.00 -50.14 22.97
CA THR A 12 12.52 -51.32 22.25
C THR A 12 11.10 -51.70 22.69
N ALA A 13 10.12 -51.57 21.80
CA ALA A 13 8.74 -52.00 22.04
C ALA A 13 8.59 -53.52 21.83
N ARG A 14 8.35 -54.27 22.92
CA ARG A 14 7.86 -55.66 22.85
C ARG A 14 6.37 -55.66 22.52
N PHE A 15 5.98 -56.25 21.40
CA PHE A 15 4.57 -56.49 21.05
C PHE A 15 4.00 -57.66 21.88
N LYS A 16 3.00 -57.38 22.72
CA LYS A 16 2.15 -58.42 23.34
C LYS A 16 1.04 -58.84 22.38
N ARG A 17 0.74 -60.15 22.34
CA ARG A 17 -0.34 -60.78 21.58
C ARG A 17 -1.69 -60.09 21.85
N ALA A 18 -2.40 -59.76 20.77
CA ALA A 18 -3.72 -59.12 20.80
C ALA A 18 -4.74 -60.01 21.54
N SER A 19 -5.41 -59.45 22.55
CA SER A 19 -6.61 -60.04 23.14
C SER A 19 -7.79 -59.87 22.18
N PHE A 20 -8.78 -60.79 22.25
CA PHE A 20 -9.99 -60.79 21.42
C PHE A 20 -10.72 -59.43 21.36
N CYS A 21 -10.56 -58.58 22.38
CA CYS A 21 -11.15 -57.24 22.45
C CYS A 21 -10.53 -56.23 21.45
N SER A 22 -9.27 -56.42 21.03
CA SER A 22 -8.62 -55.56 20.03
C SER A 22 -9.15 -55.81 18.62
N SER A 23 -9.58 -57.05 18.32
CA SER A 23 -10.17 -57.39 17.01
C SER A 23 -11.52 -56.71 16.81
N ALA A 24 -12.37 -56.64 17.85
CA ALA A 24 -13.68 -56.01 17.76
C ALA A 24 -13.58 -54.49 17.52
N VAL A 25 -12.63 -53.81 18.20
CA VAL A 25 -12.38 -52.38 18.00
C VAL A 25 -11.80 -52.11 16.61
N ASN A 26 -10.91 -52.97 16.13
CA ASN A 26 -10.37 -52.86 14.76
C ASN A 26 -11.45 -53.12 13.70
N ILE A 27 -12.38 -54.05 13.93
CA ILE A 27 -13.52 -54.29 13.05
C ILE A 27 -14.48 -53.10 13.07
N LEU A 28 -14.74 -52.49 14.22
CA LEU A 28 -15.56 -51.28 14.35
C LEU A 28 -14.93 -50.09 13.61
N MET A 29 -13.61 -49.92 13.75
CA MET A 29 -12.87 -48.87 13.04
C MET A 29 -12.89 -49.12 11.52
N LEU A 30 -12.69 -50.37 11.09
CA LEU A 30 -12.76 -50.73 9.67
C LEU A 30 -14.18 -50.53 9.12
N PHE A 31 -15.21 -50.90 9.88
CA PHE A 31 -16.61 -50.70 9.51
C PHE A 31 -16.96 -49.21 9.45
N SER A 32 -16.45 -48.40 10.37
CA SER A 32 -16.60 -46.94 10.35
C SER A 32 -15.94 -46.32 9.12
N VAL A 33 -14.72 -46.76 8.78
CA VAL A 33 -14.00 -46.28 7.59
C VAL A 33 -14.69 -46.76 6.30
N LEU A 34 -15.18 -47.99 6.25
CA LEU A 34 -15.91 -48.51 5.10
C LEU A 34 -17.25 -47.78 4.93
N THR A 35 -18.03 -47.58 6.00
CA THR A 35 -19.33 -46.90 5.91
C THR A 35 -19.18 -45.43 5.56
N THR A 36 -18.19 -44.72 6.10
CA THR A 36 -17.93 -43.31 5.74
C THR A 36 -17.46 -43.17 4.29
N ASN A 37 -16.62 -44.08 3.80
CA ASN A 37 -16.22 -44.10 2.39
C ASN A 37 -17.36 -44.55 1.46
N LEU A 38 -18.23 -45.48 1.88
CA LEU A 38 -19.40 -45.90 1.09
C LEU A 38 -20.45 -44.79 1.02
N PHE A 39 -20.62 -44.03 2.10
CA PHE A 39 -21.53 -42.88 2.15
C PHE A 39 -20.98 -41.71 1.32
N ALA A 40 -19.67 -41.47 1.37
CA ALA A 40 -19.01 -40.52 0.48
C ALA A 40 -19.15 -40.96 -0.98
N LEU A 41 -18.90 -42.24 -1.29
CA LEU A 41 -19.10 -42.78 -2.63
C LEU A 41 -20.55 -42.61 -3.06
N TYR A 42 -21.54 -42.99 -2.25
CA TYR A 42 -22.96 -42.80 -2.55
C TYR A 42 -23.30 -41.32 -2.78
N ALA A 43 -22.82 -40.40 -1.96
CA ALA A 43 -23.05 -38.97 -2.13
C ALA A 43 -22.41 -38.39 -3.40
N PHE A 44 -21.27 -38.95 -3.84
CA PHE A 44 -20.58 -38.54 -5.06
C PHE A 44 -21.03 -39.28 -6.33
N THR A 45 -21.55 -40.51 -6.21
CA THR A 45 -22.05 -41.34 -7.32
C THR A 45 -23.56 -41.28 -7.47
N SER A 46 -24.31 -40.76 -6.48
CA SER A 46 -25.71 -40.36 -6.65
C SER A 46 -25.80 -39.07 -7.46
N SER A 47 -25.16 -39.09 -8.64
CA SER A 47 -25.57 -38.27 -9.76
C SER A 47 -26.88 -38.89 -10.27
N SER A 48 -27.99 -38.20 -10.00
CA SER A 48 -29.29 -38.53 -10.60
C SER A 48 -29.15 -38.46 -12.12
N LYS A 49 -29.01 -39.61 -12.78
CA LYS A 49 -29.23 -39.74 -14.21
C LYS A 49 -30.15 -40.92 -14.53
N ASP A 50 -31.13 -40.57 -15.35
CA ASP A 50 -32.05 -41.38 -16.13
C ASP A 50 -33.23 -42.01 -15.36
N HIS A 51 -34.47 -41.57 -15.59
CA HIS A 51 -35.24 -41.58 -16.85
C HIS A 51 -35.37 -42.98 -17.46
N GLN A 52 -36.63 -43.40 -17.50
CA GLN A 52 -37.21 -44.58 -18.14
C GLN A 52 -37.01 -45.92 -17.42
N THR A 53 -38.07 -46.37 -16.77
CA THR A 53 -39.06 -47.16 -17.52
C THR A 53 -40.41 -47.29 -16.79
N HIS A 54 -41.47 -47.15 -17.59
CA HIS A 54 -42.87 -47.52 -17.34
C HIS A 54 -43.70 -46.67 -16.37
N LEU A 55 -44.33 -45.62 -16.90
CA LEU A 55 -45.78 -45.64 -17.17
C LEU A 55 -46.16 -44.47 -18.10
N PHE A 56 -46.88 -44.81 -19.16
CA PHE A 56 -47.44 -43.91 -20.16
C PHE A 56 -48.37 -42.87 -19.53
N HIS A 57 -48.03 -41.57 -19.61
CA HIS A 57 -48.89 -40.49 -20.17
C HIS A 57 -48.32 -39.07 -19.91
N ASN A 58 -48.18 -38.29 -21.01
CA ASN A 58 -48.09 -36.82 -21.15
C ASN A 58 -46.81 -36.03 -20.75
N PRO A 59 -45.89 -35.72 -21.70
CA PRO A 59 -44.62 -35.03 -21.43
C PRO A 59 -44.58 -33.50 -21.68
N HIS A 60 -45.69 -32.81 -21.98
CA HIS A 60 -45.65 -31.39 -22.38
C HIS A 60 -46.11 -30.35 -21.35
N LYS A 61 -46.66 -30.75 -20.19
CA LYS A 61 -47.16 -29.78 -19.18
C LYS A 61 -46.25 -29.58 -17.96
N ASN A 62 -45.35 -30.51 -17.65
CA ASN A 62 -44.51 -30.41 -16.44
C ASN A 62 -43.21 -29.62 -16.63
N LEU A 63 -42.64 -29.53 -17.84
CA LEU A 63 -41.45 -28.69 -18.07
C LEU A 63 -41.76 -27.20 -18.02
N SER A 64 -42.95 -26.76 -18.47
CA SER A 64 -43.35 -25.35 -18.38
C SER A 64 -43.60 -24.94 -16.93
N LEU A 65 -44.23 -25.81 -16.13
CA LEU A 65 -44.50 -25.57 -14.71
C LEU A 65 -43.22 -25.55 -13.87
N ILE A 66 -42.26 -26.44 -14.12
CA ILE A 66 -40.95 -26.42 -13.44
C ILE A 66 -40.16 -25.17 -13.85
N SER A 67 -40.18 -24.80 -15.14
CA SER A 67 -39.54 -23.56 -15.62
C SER A 67 -40.18 -22.31 -15.01
N GLU A 68 -41.50 -22.30 -14.85
CA GLU A 68 -42.25 -21.20 -14.26
C GLU A 68 -41.96 -21.09 -12.75
N HIS A 69 -41.97 -22.19 -12.01
CA HIS A 69 -41.61 -22.20 -10.60
C HIS A 69 -40.16 -21.79 -10.36
N VAL A 70 -39.22 -22.26 -11.18
CA VAL A 70 -37.81 -21.83 -11.13
C VAL A 70 -37.70 -20.34 -11.43
N SER A 71 -38.47 -19.81 -12.39
CA SER A 71 -38.48 -18.37 -12.69
C SER A 71 -39.03 -17.54 -11.54
N LEU A 72 -40.05 -18.03 -10.82
CA LEU A 72 -40.61 -17.39 -9.63
C LEU A 72 -39.60 -17.40 -8.48
N ILE A 73 -38.92 -18.53 -8.25
CA ILE A 73 -37.87 -18.63 -7.23
C ILE A 73 -36.72 -17.67 -7.54
N LEU A 74 -36.23 -17.61 -8.78
CA LEU A 74 -35.18 -16.68 -9.18
C LEU A 74 -35.61 -15.22 -9.02
N ARG A 75 -36.89 -14.91 -9.30
CA ARG A 75 -37.46 -13.58 -9.11
C ARG A 75 -37.56 -13.21 -7.63
N GLU A 76 -37.91 -14.16 -6.77
CA GLU A 76 -37.98 -13.98 -5.32
C GLU A 76 -36.59 -13.83 -4.69
N ILE A 77 -35.60 -14.60 -5.16
CA ILE A 77 -34.18 -14.44 -4.79
C ILE A 77 -33.69 -13.05 -5.19
N ALA A 78 -33.94 -12.63 -6.43
CA ALA A 78 -33.55 -11.29 -6.90
C ALA A 78 -34.26 -10.16 -6.12
N SER A 79 -35.52 -10.36 -5.74
CA SER A 79 -36.28 -9.44 -4.90
C SER A 79 -35.69 -9.34 -3.48
N SER A 80 -35.38 -10.49 -2.88
CA SER A 80 -34.79 -10.58 -1.54
C SER A 80 -33.38 -9.98 -1.49
N GLN A 81 -32.55 -10.22 -2.53
CA GLN A 81 -31.26 -9.57 -2.68
C GLN A 81 -31.39 -8.04 -2.82
N LYS A 82 -32.34 -7.55 -3.63
CA LYS A 82 -32.61 -6.10 -3.71
C LYS A 82 -33.04 -5.50 -2.37
N LYS A 83 -33.83 -6.25 -1.59
CA LYS A 83 -34.27 -5.82 -0.24
C LYS A 83 -33.10 -5.77 0.74
N LEU A 84 -32.22 -6.77 0.71
CA LEU A 84 -30.98 -6.81 1.48
C LEU A 84 -30.06 -5.65 1.13
N VAL A 85 -29.80 -5.39 -0.17
CA VAL A 85 -28.99 -4.25 -0.62
C VAL A 85 -29.62 -2.91 -0.19
N LYS A 86 -30.95 -2.80 -0.20
CA LYS A 86 -31.66 -1.59 0.27
C LYS A 86 -31.56 -1.40 1.78
N MET A 87 -31.63 -2.48 2.55
CA MET A 87 -31.41 -2.46 4.00
C MET A 87 -29.96 -2.17 4.34
N GLU A 88 -29.01 -2.75 3.62
CA GLU A 88 -27.58 -2.50 3.73
C GLU A 88 -27.24 -1.04 3.39
N LYS A 89 -27.84 -0.47 2.33
CA LYS A 89 -27.76 0.96 1.99
C LYS A 89 -28.29 1.85 3.12
N TYR A 90 -29.38 1.44 3.78
CA TYR A 90 -29.98 2.19 4.89
C TYR A 90 -29.17 2.06 6.20
N LEU A 91 -28.54 0.91 6.44
CA LEU A 91 -27.78 0.60 7.65
C LEU A 91 -26.33 1.13 7.60
N LEU A 92 -25.68 1.10 6.44
CA LEU A 92 -24.27 1.48 6.29
C LEU A 92 -24.06 2.95 5.89
N GLY A 93 -25.09 3.61 5.33
CA GLY A 93 -25.06 5.05 5.08
C GLY A 93 -24.09 5.55 4.00
N TYR A 94 -23.45 4.67 3.23
CA TYR A 94 -22.62 5.02 2.08
C TYR A 94 -23.08 4.32 0.79
N GLU A 95 -22.85 4.97 -0.35
CA GLU A 95 -23.12 4.37 -1.66
C GLU A 95 -21.99 3.39 -2.02
N THR A 96 -22.35 2.14 -2.25
CA THR A 96 -21.45 1.15 -2.85
C THR A 96 -21.39 1.40 -4.36
N MET A 97 -20.19 1.34 -4.95
CA MET A 97 -20.03 1.43 -6.40
C MET A 97 -20.99 0.47 -7.12
N ASP A 98 -21.90 1.04 -7.92
CA ASP A 98 -22.85 0.24 -8.69
C ASP A 98 -22.16 -0.44 -9.87
N ILE A 99 -21.76 -1.70 -9.66
CA ILE A 99 -21.10 -2.56 -10.66
C ILE A 99 -22.02 -2.95 -11.82
N SER A 100 -23.34 -2.70 -11.73
CA SER A 100 -24.30 -3.01 -12.80
C SER A 100 -24.28 -2.01 -13.96
N ARG A 101 -23.62 -0.85 -13.78
CA ARG A 101 -23.51 0.17 -14.83
C ARG A 101 -22.89 -0.41 -16.12
N PRO A 102 -23.39 -0.01 -17.30
CA PRO A 102 -22.95 -0.57 -18.58
C PRO A 102 -21.49 -0.20 -18.92
N ASN A 103 -21.01 0.97 -18.50
CA ASN A 103 -19.68 1.51 -18.86
C ASN A 103 -18.54 1.02 -17.94
N ILE A 104 -18.79 0.02 -17.08
CA ILE A 104 -17.79 -0.52 -16.16
C ILE A 104 -17.03 -1.68 -16.83
N ALA A 105 -15.70 -1.57 -16.85
CA ALA A 105 -14.80 -2.60 -17.36
C ALA A 105 -15.05 -3.96 -16.68
N SER A 106 -15.00 -5.04 -17.48
CA SER A 106 -15.21 -6.42 -17.00
C SER A 106 -14.22 -6.83 -15.90
N GLU A 107 -12.96 -6.41 -16.02
CA GLU A 107 -11.92 -6.69 -15.00
C GLU A 107 -12.25 -6.03 -13.66
N LEU A 108 -12.86 -4.84 -13.66
CA LEU A 108 -13.27 -4.17 -12.44
C LEU A 108 -14.44 -4.91 -11.76
N LYS A 109 -15.42 -5.38 -12.55
CA LYS A 109 -16.52 -6.22 -12.03
C LYS A 109 -15.98 -7.51 -11.41
N LEU A 110 -14.98 -8.12 -12.04
CA LEU A 110 -14.35 -9.33 -11.54
C LEU A 110 -13.55 -9.08 -10.26
N PHE A 111 -12.78 -7.99 -10.19
CA PHE A 111 -11.99 -7.64 -9.00
C PHE A 111 -12.86 -7.42 -7.77
N LEU A 112 -13.96 -6.67 -7.91
CA LEU A 112 -14.89 -6.36 -6.82
C LEU A 112 -15.84 -7.50 -6.45
N LYS A 113 -15.81 -8.62 -7.19
CA LYS A 113 -16.64 -9.78 -6.87
C LYS A 113 -16.21 -10.39 -5.53
N HIS A 114 -17.17 -10.66 -4.65
CA HIS A 114 -16.88 -11.38 -3.41
C HIS A 114 -16.55 -12.84 -3.69
N HIS A 115 -15.51 -13.34 -3.03
CA HIS A 115 -15.06 -14.72 -3.16
C HIS A 115 -15.22 -15.41 -1.81
N GLN A 116 -15.98 -16.50 -1.73
CA GLN A 116 -16.06 -17.31 -0.51
C GLN A 116 -14.68 -17.85 -0.16
N LEU A 117 -14.38 -17.90 1.14
CA LEU A 117 -13.16 -18.56 1.61
C LEU A 117 -13.21 -20.05 1.26
N PRO A 118 -12.11 -20.63 0.74
CA PRO A 118 -12.09 -22.04 0.30
C PRO A 118 -12.49 -23.04 1.39
N LEU A 119 -12.29 -22.69 2.66
CA LEU A 119 -12.55 -23.53 3.83
C LEU A 119 -13.77 -23.05 4.66
N GLY A 120 -14.58 -22.13 4.12
CA GLY A 120 -15.68 -21.53 4.86
C GLY A 120 -15.22 -20.50 5.90
N LYS A 121 -16.01 -20.33 6.97
CA LYS A 121 -15.80 -19.29 7.99
C LYS A 121 -14.46 -19.48 8.72
N ASP A 122 -13.61 -18.45 8.69
CA ASP A 122 -12.40 -18.41 9.49
C ASP A 122 -12.75 -18.35 10.99
N SER A 123 -12.24 -19.28 11.79
CA SER A 123 -12.58 -19.39 13.21
C SER A 123 -12.04 -18.27 14.07
N ARG A 124 -10.96 -17.61 13.64
CA ARG A 124 -10.30 -16.52 14.39
C ARG A 124 -10.90 -15.15 14.11
N THR A 125 -11.19 -14.87 12.84
CA THR A 125 -11.69 -13.57 12.37
C THR A 125 -13.19 -13.56 12.13
N GLY A 126 -13.81 -14.74 12.00
CA GLY A 126 -15.23 -14.89 11.69
C GLY A 126 -15.59 -14.56 10.23
N ILE A 127 -14.61 -14.23 9.40
CA ILE A 127 -14.80 -13.84 8.01
C ILE A 127 -15.16 -15.08 7.18
N THR A 128 -16.14 -14.96 6.28
CA THR A 128 -16.56 -16.03 5.36
C THR A 128 -16.15 -15.77 3.91
N GLU A 129 -15.90 -14.50 3.57
CA GLU A 129 -15.64 -14.05 2.21
C GLU A 129 -14.39 -13.18 2.16
N MET A 130 -13.58 -13.35 1.12
CA MET A 130 -12.58 -12.38 0.72
C MET A 130 -13.25 -11.28 -0.11
N VAL A 131 -13.15 -10.05 0.40
CA VAL A 131 -13.65 -8.84 -0.27
C VAL A 131 -12.46 -8.02 -0.75
N ALA A 132 -12.46 -7.70 -2.04
CA ALA A 132 -11.54 -6.68 -2.56
C ALA A 132 -12.22 -5.31 -2.46
N SER A 133 -11.47 -4.30 -2.04
CA SER A 133 -11.98 -2.93 -1.90
C SER A 133 -11.27 -1.98 -2.86
N VAL A 134 -12.02 -0.97 -3.31
CA VAL A 134 -11.47 0.29 -3.82
C VAL A 134 -11.88 1.41 -2.86
N GLY A 135 -11.05 2.45 -2.75
CA GLY A 135 -11.40 3.60 -1.92
C GLY A 135 -12.77 4.18 -2.33
N HIS A 136 -13.64 4.49 -1.36
CA HIS A 136 -15.00 4.97 -1.64
C HIS A 136 -15.00 6.23 -2.52
N SER A 137 -14.04 7.14 -2.30
CA SER A 137 -13.84 8.34 -3.14
C SER A 137 -13.60 8.03 -4.62
N CYS A 138 -13.15 6.80 -4.93
CA CYS A 138 -12.94 6.36 -6.31
C CYS A 138 -14.22 6.22 -7.12
N GLU A 139 -15.39 6.10 -6.48
CA GLU A 139 -16.67 6.11 -7.20
C GLU A 139 -16.83 7.37 -8.06
N LYS A 140 -16.36 8.52 -7.57
CA LYS A 140 -16.37 9.80 -8.29
C LYS A 140 -15.44 9.82 -9.51
N SER A 141 -14.57 8.82 -9.63
CA SER A 141 -13.63 8.63 -10.74
C SER A 141 -13.88 7.30 -11.46
N ALA A 142 -15.12 6.79 -11.44
CA ALA A 142 -15.48 5.51 -12.03
C ALA A 142 -15.08 5.37 -13.50
N ASP A 143 -15.18 6.43 -14.30
CA ASP A 143 -14.78 6.40 -15.72
C ASP A 143 -13.26 6.23 -15.88
N LEU A 144 -12.47 6.97 -15.10
CA LEU A 144 -11.01 6.84 -15.08
C LEU A 144 -10.59 5.47 -14.56
N LEU A 145 -11.29 4.94 -13.56
CA LEU A 145 -11.05 3.60 -13.03
C LEU A 145 -11.41 2.52 -14.06
N SER A 146 -12.51 2.71 -14.80
CA SER A 146 -12.92 1.82 -15.90
C SER A 146 -11.90 1.84 -17.04
N GLN A 147 -11.40 3.02 -17.41
CA GLN A 147 -10.29 3.18 -18.35
C GLN A 147 -9.04 2.45 -17.85
N TYR A 148 -8.67 2.63 -16.58
CA TYR A 148 -7.54 1.94 -15.96
C TYR A 148 -7.74 0.41 -15.93
N MET A 149 -8.98 -0.08 -15.85
CA MET A 149 -9.29 -1.51 -15.86
C MET A 149 -9.56 -2.07 -17.26
N THR A 150 -9.32 -1.29 -18.32
CA THR A 150 -9.46 -1.73 -19.71
C THR A 150 -8.10 -2.14 -20.28
N TYR A 151 -7.85 -3.44 -20.33
CA TYR A 151 -6.61 -4.02 -20.86
C TYR A 151 -6.84 -5.45 -21.36
N LYS A 152 -5.90 -5.99 -22.14
CA LYS A 152 -5.92 -7.39 -22.56
C LYS A 152 -5.36 -8.29 -21.44
N VAL A 153 -6.17 -9.21 -20.93
CA VAL A 153 -5.72 -10.22 -19.95
C VAL A 153 -4.57 -11.03 -20.53
N SER A 154 -3.50 -11.20 -19.75
CA SER A 154 -2.22 -11.81 -20.16
C SER A 154 -1.52 -11.13 -21.35
N GLY A 155 -2.02 -9.98 -21.81
CA GLY A 155 -1.34 -9.12 -22.78
C GLY A 155 -0.43 -8.11 -22.10
N PRO A 156 0.29 -7.26 -22.87
CA PRO A 156 1.09 -6.19 -22.31
C PRO A 156 0.19 -5.18 -21.56
N CYS A 157 0.64 -4.74 -20.38
CA CYS A 157 -0.04 -3.66 -19.68
C CYS A 157 0.06 -2.35 -20.49
N PRO A 158 -1.02 -1.55 -20.55
CA PRO A 158 -0.94 -0.20 -21.09
C PRO A 158 0.11 0.64 -20.35
N ASP A 159 0.78 1.53 -21.07
CA ASP A 159 1.73 2.49 -20.50
C ASP A 159 0.97 3.74 -20.04
N ASP A 160 0.19 3.58 -18.96
CA ASP A 160 -0.75 4.57 -18.43
C ASP A 160 -0.51 4.84 -16.94
N TRP A 161 0.74 4.80 -16.50
CA TRP A 161 1.11 5.07 -15.11
C TRP A 161 0.58 6.42 -14.59
N SER A 162 0.48 7.42 -15.47
CA SER A 162 -0.06 8.75 -15.15
C SER A 162 -1.57 8.72 -14.85
N LEU A 163 -2.33 7.81 -15.47
CA LEU A 163 -3.71 7.53 -15.13
C LEU A 163 -3.80 6.89 -13.73
N GLY A 164 -2.92 5.92 -13.45
CA GLY A 164 -2.79 5.33 -12.12
C GLY A 164 -2.48 6.37 -11.03
N GLN A 165 -1.50 7.25 -11.27
CA GLN A 165 -1.19 8.35 -10.33
C GLN A 165 -2.38 9.28 -10.12
N LYS A 166 -3.08 9.64 -11.21
CA LYS A 166 -4.27 10.50 -11.14
C LYS A 166 -5.38 9.85 -10.30
N LEU A 167 -5.57 8.53 -10.39
CA LEU A 167 -6.50 7.80 -9.55
C LEU A 167 -6.07 7.82 -8.08
N ILE A 168 -4.79 7.56 -7.78
CA ILE A 168 -4.23 7.66 -6.41
C ILE A 168 -4.48 9.05 -5.82
N LEU A 169 -4.16 10.11 -6.55
CA LEU A 169 -4.40 11.50 -6.13
C LEU A 169 -5.90 11.85 -5.97
N ARG A 170 -6.81 11.03 -6.51
CA ARG A 170 -8.26 11.16 -6.34
C ARG A 170 -8.84 10.21 -5.28
N GLY A 171 -7.99 9.57 -4.49
CA GLY A 171 -8.40 8.71 -3.38
C GLY A 171 -8.75 7.27 -3.80
N CYS A 172 -8.26 6.80 -4.95
CA CYS A 172 -8.46 5.43 -5.43
C CYS A 172 -7.40 4.43 -4.95
N GLU A 173 -6.77 4.67 -3.80
CA GLU A 173 -5.73 3.79 -3.25
C GLU A 173 -6.31 2.73 -2.28
N PRO A 174 -5.85 1.46 -2.31
CA PRO A 174 -4.96 0.88 -3.31
C PRO A 174 -5.66 0.72 -4.66
N LEU A 175 -4.90 0.89 -5.74
CA LEU A 175 -5.42 0.63 -7.09
C LEU A 175 -5.74 -0.86 -7.26
N PRO A 176 -6.79 -1.22 -8.02
CA PRO A 176 -7.06 -2.61 -8.36
C PRO A 176 -5.87 -3.27 -9.06
N ARG A 177 -5.65 -4.54 -8.73
CA ARG A 177 -4.62 -5.36 -9.39
C ARG A 177 -5.04 -5.64 -10.83
N ARG A 178 -4.09 -5.51 -11.76
CA ARG A 178 -4.29 -5.85 -13.18
C ARG A 178 -3.77 -7.25 -13.50
N ARG A 179 -4.44 -7.95 -14.41
CA ARG A 179 -4.04 -9.26 -14.95
C ARG A 179 -3.34 -9.13 -16.31
N CYS A 180 -2.52 -8.10 -16.48
CA CYS A 180 -1.66 -7.87 -17.65
C CYS A 180 -0.19 -8.08 -17.28
N ILE A 181 0.67 -8.17 -18.29
CA ILE A 181 2.11 -8.37 -18.13
C ILE A 181 2.82 -7.02 -18.28
N THR A 182 3.46 -6.56 -17.22
CA THR A 182 4.22 -5.29 -17.22
C THR A 182 5.40 -5.38 -18.19
N LYS A 183 5.71 -4.27 -18.85
CA LYS A 183 6.89 -4.14 -19.70
C LYS A 183 8.16 -4.48 -18.92
N SER A 184 8.94 -5.42 -19.44
CA SER A 184 10.24 -5.76 -18.84
C SER A 184 11.27 -4.68 -19.17
N VAL A 185 11.99 -4.23 -18.13
CA VAL A 185 13.12 -3.30 -18.26
C VAL A 185 14.41 -4.07 -17.98
N GLN A 186 15.38 -4.00 -18.90
CA GLN A 186 16.66 -4.66 -18.72
C GLN A 186 17.48 -3.96 -17.62
N LYS A 187 18.23 -4.73 -16.83
CA LYS A 187 19.09 -4.23 -15.74
C LYS A 187 20.41 -3.63 -16.26
N VAL A 188 20.34 -2.74 -17.26
CA VAL A 188 21.52 -2.15 -17.91
C VAL A 188 22.01 -0.95 -17.10
N GLY A 189 23.30 -0.89 -16.80
CA GLY A 189 23.91 0.26 -16.11
C GLY A 189 23.50 0.41 -14.65
N LEU A 190 23.00 -0.66 -14.01
CA LEU A 190 22.82 -0.72 -12.56
C LEU A 190 24.13 -1.15 -11.89
N TYR A 191 24.46 -0.49 -10.79
CA TYR A 191 25.62 -0.82 -9.96
C TYR A 191 25.18 -1.55 -8.70
N ARG A 192 26.09 -2.28 -8.04
CA ARG A 192 25.81 -2.90 -6.75
C ARG A 192 25.81 -1.84 -5.64
N PHE A 193 24.97 -2.03 -4.64
CA PHE A 193 25.02 -1.27 -3.40
C PHE A 193 26.34 -1.60 -2.64
N PRO A 194 27.02 -0.62 -2.01
CA PRO A 194 26.66 0.81 -1.89
C PRO A 194 27.21 1.70 -3.03
N VAL A 195 27.95 1.13 -4.00
CA VAL A 195 28.53 1.90 -5.12
C VAL A 195 27.45 2.61 -5.94
N SER A 196 26.26 2.04 -6.04
CA SER A 196 25.09 2.61 -6.71
C SER A 196 24.57 3.92 -6.13
N LEU A 197 24.94 4.29 -4.90
CA LEU A 197 24.42 5.50 -4.24
C LEU A 197 24.78 6.80 -4.98
N TRP A 198 25.99 6.86 -5.56
CA TRP A 198 26.59 8.05 -6.16
C TRP A 198 27.19 7.80 -7.55
N LYS A 199 26.76 6.72 -8.22
CA LYS A 199 27.09 6.48 -9.64
C LYS A 199 25.97 7.00 -10.54
N PRO A 200 26.30 7.50 -11.75
CA PRO A 200 25.29 7.90 -12.72
C PRO A 200 24.30 6.78 -13.00
N VAL A 201 23.01 7.10 -12.94
CA VAL A 201 21.92 6.18 -13.29
C VAL A 201 21.76 6.16 -14.81
N SER A 202 21.54 4.99 -15.40
CA SER A 202 21.31 4.88 -16.85
C SER A 202 19.91 5.41 -17.22
N GLU A 203 19.78 6.18 -18.29
CA GLU A 203 18.47 6.63 -18.77
C GLU A 203 17.62 5.47 -19.34
N LYS A 204 18.25 4.35 -19.69
CA LYS A 204 17.60 3.17 -20.29
C LYS A 204 16.72 2.38 -19.31
N ILE A 205 16.92 2.57 -18.02
CA ILE A 205 16.13 1.88 -16.98
C ILE A 205 14.91 2.69 -16.52
N LEU A 206 14.76 3.93 -16.99
CA LEU A 206 13.68 4.83 -16.61
C LEU A 206 12.57 4.82 -17.67
N THR A 207 11.33 5.04 -17.22
CA THR A 207 10.19 5.25 -18.11
C THR A 207 9.97 6.74 -18.31
N TRP A 208 10.21 7.23 -19.54
CA TRP A 208 10.03 8.64 -19.91
C TRP A 208 8.63 8.95 -20.45
N SER A 209 7.77 7.95 -20.55
CA SER A 209 6.40 8.11 -21.06
C SER A 209 5.58 9.03 -20.16
N GLY A 210 4.75 9.88 -20.73
CA GLY A 210 3.93 10.84 -19.96
C GLY A 210 4.70 11.98 -19.28
N LEU A 211 6.05 11.98 -19.28
CA LEU A 211 6.87 13.03 -18.72
C LEU A 211 7.23 14.09 -19.76
N GLY A 212 7.31 15.36 -19.33
CA GLY A 212 7.74 16.46 -20.21
C GLY A 212 9.22 16.37 -20.61
N CYS A 213 10.09 15.91 -19.71
CA CYS A 213 11.50 15.66 -19.99
C CYS A 213 11.74 14.21 -20.45
N LYS A 214 12.75 14.01 -21.30
CA LYS A 214 13.13 12.71 -21.89
C LYS A 214 14.55 12.24 -21.54
N ASN A 215 15.29 13.03 -20.78
CA ASN A 215 16.65 12.76 -20.34
C ASN A 215 16.95 13.53 -19.04
N PHE A 216 18.05 13.18 -18.37
CA PHE A 216 18.47 13.85 -17.13
C PHE A 216 18.93 15.28 -17.37
N GLU A 217 19.49 15.60 -18.55
CA GLU A 217 19.88 16.96 -18.91
C GLU A 217 18.69 17.93 -18.84
N CYS A 218 17.55 17.53 -19.39
CA CYS A 218 16.30 18.29 -19.29
C CYS A 218 15.82 18.40 -17.85
N LEU A 219 15.80 17.30 -17.10
CA LEU A 219 15.34 17.29 -15.70
C LEU A 219 16.19 18.21 -14.83
N ASN A 220 17.52 18.23 -15.04
CA ASN A 220 18.44 19.05 -14.27
C ASN A 220 18.31 20.55 -14.58
N ARG A 221 17.84 20.91 -15.78
CA ARG A 221 17.54 22.31 -16.15
C ARG A 221 16.17 22.77 -15.65
N LYS A 222 15.23 21.84 -15.41
CA LYS A 222 13.87 22.17 -14.97
C LYS A 222 13.81 22.29 -13.44
N LYS A 223 13.07 23.29 -12.94
CA LYS A 223 12.69 23.37 -11.52
C LYS A 223 11.49 22.46 -11.28
N LEU A 224 11.73 21.27 -10.72
CA LEU A 224 10.71 20.22 -10.50
C LEU A 224 10.02 20.33 -9.12
N GLY A 225 10.24 21.46 -8.44
CA GLY A 225 9.76 21.75 -7.09
C GLY A 225 10.74 22.69 -6.38
N ARG A 226 10.44 23.04 -5.12
CA ARG A 226 11.36 23.83 -4.28
C ARG A 226 12.60 23.02 -3.88
N ASP A 227 12.43 21.73 -3.62
CA ASP A 227 13.48 20.85 -3.08
C ASP A 227 14.28 20.06 -4.13
N CYS A 228 13.89 20.15 -5.41
CA CYS A 228 14.56 19.46 -6.53
C CYS A 228 14.90 20.43 -7.66
N VAL A 229 16.02 21.15 -7.51
CA VAL A 229 16.68 21.89 -8.58
C VAL A 229 18.00 21.18 -8.89
N GLY A 230 18.08 20.52 -10.05
CA GLY A 230 19.25 19.70 -10.40
C GLY A 230 19.41 18.43 -9.57
N CYS A 231 18.34 17.92 -8.95
CA CYS A 231 18.45 16.82 -7.99
C CYS A 231 18.78 15.45 -8.59
N PHE A 232 18.87 15.34 -9.93
CA PHE A 232 19.31 14.13 -10.62
C PHE A 232 20.82 14.15 -10.92
N ASP A 233 21.51 15.28 -10.78
CA ASP A 233 22.98 15.34 -10.80
C ASP A 233 23.55 14.93 -9.43
N ILE A 234 23.70 13.62 -9.24
CA ILE A 234 24.23 13.00 -8.03
C ILE A 234 25.76 12.79 -8.08
N THR A 235 26.46 13.30 -9.11
CA THR A 235 27.91 13.14 -9.27
C THR A 235 28.70 14.43 -9.11
N SER A 236 28.18 15.51 -9.67
CA SER A 236 28.83 16.84 -9.66
C SER A 236 27.93 17.91 -9.04
N GLY A 237 26.65 17.59 -8.83
CA GLY A 237 25.66 18.53 -8.35
C GLY A 237 25.65 18.69 -6.84
N TYR A 238 24.77 19.60 -6.39
CA TYR A 238 24.59 19.92 -4.97
C TYR A 238 24.16 18.71 -4.12
N GLU A 239 23.50 17.72 -4.71
CA GLU A 239 23.06 16.52 -4.00
C GLU A 239 24.23 15.79 -3.30
N THR A 240 25.45 15.90 -3.84
CA THR A 240 26.68 15.35 -3.23
C THR A 240 27.16 16.10 -1.97
N GLN A 241 26.56 17.23 -1.64
CA GLN A 241 26.87 18.02 -0.44
C GLN A 241 25.67 18.15 0.49
N LYS A 242 24.46 17.86 0.01
CA LYS A 242 23.23 17.90 0.79
C LYS A 242 23.34 17.01 2.02
N PHE A 243 22.93 17.53 3.18
CA PHE A 243 22.97 16.91 4.51
C PHE A 243 24.36 16.62 5.12
N VAL A 244 25.44 16.88 4.41
CA VAL A 244 26.82 16.73 4.93
C VAL A 244 27.56 18.05 5.05
N LYS A 245 27.12 19.09 4.32
CA LYS A 245 27.65 20.44 4.41
C LYS A 245 26.51 21.45 4.54
N ALA A 246 26.44 22.16 5.65
CA ALA A 246 25.49 23.24 5.86
C ALA A 246 25.83 24.45 4.97
N ARG A 247 24.81 25.07 4.36
CA ARG A 247 24.96 26.34 3.61
C ARG A 247 24.32 27.52 4.34
N GLY A 248 23.29 27.26 5.13
CA GLY A 248 22.65 28.22 6.00
C GLY A 248 22.40 27.67 7.40
N LYS A 249 21.87 28.53 8.28
CA LYS A 249 21.53 28.17 9.66
C LYS A 249 20.42 27.10 9.75
N ASN A 250 19.59 27.00 8.72
CA ASN A 250 18.48 26.06 8.62
C ASN A 250 18.93 24.65 8.16
N ASP A 251 20.13 24.52 7.57
CA ASP A 251 20.59 23.24 7.04
C ASP A 251 21.22 22.41 8.15
N PHE A 252 20.50 21.40 8.63
CA PHE A 252 21.04 20.46 9.61
C PHE A 252 21.81 19.35 8.91
N ILE A 253 22.98 19.01 9.43
CA ILE A 253 23.79 17.89 8.92
C ILE A 253 23.38 16.60 9.61
N ILE A 254 23.42 15.48 8.90
CA ILE A 254 22.93 14.19 9.40
C ILE A 254 23.66 13.77 10.67
N ASP A 255 24.98 13.92 10.73
CA ASP A 255 25.76 13.45 11.89
C ASP A 255 25.37 14.19 13.18
N ASP A 256 25.10 15.50 13.09
CA ASP A 256 24.57 16.28 14.21
C ASP A 256 23.18 15.79 14.64
N VAL A 257 22.29 15.53 13.67
CA VAL A 257 20.93 15.07 13.99
C VAL A 257 20.94 13.69 14.62
N LEU A 258 21.77 12.77 14.11
CA LEU A 258 21.91 11.44 14.68
C LEU A 258 22.52 11.48 16.09
N ALA A 259 23.42 12.41 16.37
CA ALA A 259 24.00 12.60 17.70
C ALA A 259 22.99 13.11 18.75
N LEU A 260 21.89 13.74 18.32
CA LEU A 260 20.80 14.16 19.21
C LEU A 260 19.89 13.01 19.65
N ALA A 261 19.95 11.86 18.98
CA ALA A 261 19.12 10.72 19.34
C ALA A 261 19.59 10.12 20.67
N SER A 262 18.65 9.86 21.59
CA SER A 262 18.94 9.19 22.87
C SER A 262 19.17 7.68 22.74
N GLY A 263 19.28 7.16 21.51
CA GLY A 263 19.47 5.76 21.15
C GLY A 263 19.82 5.64 19.66
N GLY A 264 20.18 4.43 19.21
CA GLY A 264 20.55 4.22 17.81
C GLY A 264 19.37 4.36 16.84
N ILE A 265 19.56 5.11 15.76
CA ILE A 265 18.63 5.18 14.63
C ILE A 265 18.98 4.04 13.66
N ARG A 266 18.00 3.19 13.30
CA ARG A 266 18.22 2.04 12.40
C ARG A 266 17.32 2.08 11.18
N ILE A 267 16.11 2.60 11.36
CA ILE A 267 15.11 2.70 10.31
C ILE A 267 14.46 4.07 10.31
N GLY A 268 14.32 4.66 9.12
CA GLY A 268 13.68 5.94 8.92
C GLY A 268 12.63 5.96 7.82
N PHE A 269 11.78 6.98 7.85
CA PHE A 269 10.81 7.29 6.81
C PHE A 269 11.03 8.72 6.32
N ASP A 270 11.08 8.90 5.01
CA ASP A 270 11.42 10.17 4.38
C ASP A 270 10.26 10.67 3.52
N ILE A 271 9.65 11.77 3.96
CA ILE A 271 8.51 12.42 3.33
C ILE A 271 9.02 13.57 2.48
N GLY A 272 8.87 13.43 1.15
CA GLY A 272 9.34 14.46 0.21
C GLY A 272 10.81 14.31 -0.20
N GLY A 273 11.38 13.11 -0.11
CA GLY A 273 12.80 12.83 -0.33
C GLY A 273 13.36 13.11 -1.74
N GLY A 274 12.54 13.59 -2.68
CA GLY A 274 12.96 13.95 -4.04
C GLY A 274 13.64 12.77 -4.76
N SER A 275 14.91 12.93 -5.13
CA SER A 275 15.72 11.90 -5.79
C SER A 275 16.28 10.82 -4.84
N GLY A 276 15.92 10.84 -3.56
CA GLY A 276 16.34 9.86 -2.54
C GLY A 276 17.69 10.16 -1.89
N THR A 277 18.17 11.40 -1.97
CA THR A 277 19.48 11.79 -1.42
C THR A 277 19.56 11.66 0.09
N PHE A 278 18.48 11.95 0.81
CA PHE A 278 18.45 11.71 2.26
C PHE A 278 18.63 10.22 2.56
N ALA A 279 17.86 9.35 1.91
CA ALA A 279 18.01 7.90 2.06
C ALA A 279 19.42 7.41 1.69
N ALA A 280 20.05 7.95 0.64
CA ALA A 280 21.42 7.62 0.27
C ALA A 280 22.43 7.95 1.38
N ARG A 281 22.30 9.13 2.00
CA ARG A 281 23.18 9.58 3.09
C ARG A 281 23.00 8.79 4.38
N MET A 282 21.76 8.43 4.67
CA MET A 282 21.42 7.59 5.82
C MET A 282 21.95 6.16 5.62
N ALA A 283 21.90 5.64 4.38
CA ALA A 283 22.45 4.34 4.03
C ALA A 283 23.98 4.25 4.23
N GLU A 284 24.74 5.33 3.98
CA GLU A 284 26.19 5.41 4.31
C GLU A 284 26.46 5.23 5.81
N ARG A 285 25.45 5.47 6.66
CA ARG A 285 25.50 5.32 8.12
C ARG A 285 24.75 4.08 8.61
N ASN A 286 24.50 3.12 7.70
CA ASN A 286 23.78 1.88 7.97
C ASN A 286 22.33 2.08 8.47
N VAL A 287 21.69 3.19 8.09
CA VAL A 287 20.27 3.44 8.38
C VAL A 287 19.43 3.16 7.13
N THR A 288 18.46 2.28 7.26
CA THR A 288 17.52 1.98 6.17
C THR A 288 16.42 3.03 6.14
N VAL A 289 16.21 3.68 5.01
CA VAL A 289 15.17 4.69 4.85
C VAL A 289 14.19 4.27 3.76
N ILE A 290 12.90 4.37 4.07
CA ILE A 290 11.82 4.26 3.10
C ILE A 290 11.46 5.68 2.63
N THR A 291 11.57 5.96 1.34
CA THR A 291 11.31 7.29 0.79
C THR A 291 9.94 7.34 0.13
N ASN A 292 9.03 8.13 0.68
CA ASN A 292 7.75 8.43 0.06
C ASN A 292 7.94 9.31 -1.18
N THR A 293 7.34 8.91 -2.30
CA THR A 293 7.46 9.66 -3.57
C THR A 293 6.28 9.42 -4.50
N LEU A 294 6.10 10.35 -5.43
CA LEU A 294 5.23 10.23 -6.60
C LEU A 294 6.04 10.65 -7.82
N ASN A 295 5.68 10.18 -9.01
CA ASN A 295 6.35 10.52 -10.26
C ASN A 295 5.77 11.82 -10.85
N VAL A 296 5.89 12.91 -10.10
CA VAL A 296 5.41 14.24 -10.54
C VAL A 296 6.49 14.88 -11.41
N ASP A 297 6.24 14.99 -12.72
CA ASP A 297 7.14 15.56 -13.73
C ASP A 297 8.53 14.91 -13.87
N ALA A 298 8.84 13.88 -13.10
CA ALA A 298 10.07 13.11 -13.16
C ALA A 298 9.89 11.67 -12.67
N PRO A 299 10.75 10.72 -13.08
CA PRO A 299 10.65 9.31 -12.71
C PRO A 299 11.36 9.04 -11.37
N PHE A 300 10.88 9.69 -10.30
CA PHE A 300 11.54 9.62 -8.98
C PHE A 300 11.61 8.19 -8.43
N SER A 301 10.54 7.41 -8.55
CA SER A 301 10.48 6.04 -8.03
C SER A 301 11.53 5.15 -8.67
N GLU A 302 11.61 5.14 -10.00
CA GLU A 302 12.60 4.34 -10.72
C GLU A 302 14.02 4.83 -10.46
N PHE A 303 14.23 6.15 -10.34
CA PHE A 303 15.54 6.72 -10.04
C PHE A 303 16.04 6.32 -8.64
N ILE A 304 15.19 6.40 -7.62
CA ILE A 304 15.51 5.97 -6.25
C ILE A 304 15.82 4.47 -6.24
N ALA A 305 14.97 3.65 -6.86
CA ALA A 305 15.18 2.20 -6.93
C ALA A 305 16.48 1.82 -7.64
N ALA A 306 16.85 2.54 -8.70
CA ALA A 306 18.09 2.31 -9.46
C ALA A 306 19.36 2.50 -8.62
N ARG A 307 19.29 3.36 -7.60
CA ARG A 307 20.38 3.59 -6.63
C ARG A 307 20.47 2.49 -5.57
N GLY A 308 19.54 1.54 -5.57
CA GLY A 308 19.41 0.50 -4.54
C GLY A 308 18.69 0.98 -3.27
N LEU A 309 17.92 2.06 -3.37
CA LEU A 309 17.15 2.65 -2.27
C LEU A 309 15.67 2.26 -2.38
N LEU A 310 14.89 2.45 -1.32
CA LEU A 310 13.51 1.98 -1.24
C LEU A 310 12.49 3.11 -1.45
N PRO A 311 11.91 3.27 -2.66
CA PRO A 311 10.79 4.18 -2.87
C PRO A 311 9.47 3.55 -2.41
N LEU A 312 8.61 4.35 -1.81
CA LEU A 312 7.21 4.05 -1.54
C LEU A 312 6.35 4.99 -2.38
N TYR A 313 5.61 4.43 -3.33
CA TYR A 313 4.74 5.18 -4.23
C TYR A 313 3.36 5.38 -3.59
N LEU A 314 3.15 6.49 -2.90
CA LEU A 314 2.00 6.74 -2.04
C LEU A 314 1.65 8.23 -1.97
N SER A 315 0.35 8.55 -1.93
CA SER A 315 -0.12 9.91 -1.65
C SER A 315 -0.15 10.21 -0.14
N LEU A 316 0.21 11.44 0.24
CA LEU A 316 0.14 11.90 1.63
C LEU A 316 -1.29 12.16 2.13
N ASP A 317 -2.29 12.15 1.25
CA ASP A 317 -3.71 12.21 1.63
C ASP A 317 -4.23 10.86 2.19
N HIS A 318 -3.42 9.80 2.13
CA HIS A 318 -3.75 8.50 2.68
C HIS A 318 -2.97 8.22 3.98
N ARG A 319 -3.58 7.42 4.85
CA ARG A 319 -2.90 6.89 6.03
C ARG A 319 -1.72 6.03 5.59
N PHE A 320 -0.57 6.24 6.20
CA PHE A 320 0.64 5.48 5.92
C PHE A 320 0.42 3.98 6.17
N PRO A 321 0.84 3.10 5.23
CA PRO A 321 0.62 1.66 5.29
C PRO A 321 1.62 0.96 6.23
N PHE A 322 1.97 1.61 7.34
CA PHE A 322 2.85 1.09 8.37
C PHE A 322 2.07 0.83 9.65
N TYR A 323 2.52 -0.16 10.43
CA TYR A 323 2.04 -0.35 11.78
C TYR A 323 2.50 0.78 12.70
N ASP A 324 1.98 0.80 13.93
CA ASP A 324 2.30 1.84 14.90
C ASP A 324 3.74 1.66 15.44
N ASN A 325 4.44 2.77 15.71
CA ASN A 325 5.79 2.81 16.32
C ASN A 325 6.91 2.06 15.55
N VAL A 326 6.84 2.07 14.22
CA VAL A 326 7.80 1.39 13.34
C VAL A 326 9.14 2.13 13.23
N PHE A 327 9.13 3.46 13.14
CA PHE A 327 10.31 4.24 12.76
C PHE A 327 11.06 4.85 13.95
N ASP A 328 12.39 4.95 13.81
CA ASP A 328 13.27 5.63 14.77
C ASP A 328 13.43 7.12 14.40
N LEU A 329 13.36 7.43 13.11
CA LEU A 329 13.48 8.77 12.55
C LEU A 329 12.45 8.97 11.44
N ILE A 330 11.75 10.10 11.46
CA ILE A 330 10.96 10.57 10.32
C ILE A 330 11.58 11.87 9.86
N HIS A 331 11.98 11.91 8.60
CA HIS A 331 12.43 13.12 7.92
C HIS A 331 11.28 13.64 7.05
N ALA A 332 11.06 14.95 7.06
CA ALA A 332 10.06 15.56 6.22
C ALA A 332 10.53 16.93 5.74
N SER A 333 10.51 17.12 4.41
CA SER A 333 10.86 18.41 3.79
C SER A 333 9.60 19.21 3.44
N SER A 334 9.71 20.16 2.50
CA SER A 334 8.60 21.01 2.04
C SER A 334 7.40 20.26 1.46
N GLY A 335 7.49 18.94 1.27
CA GLY A 335 6.38 18.06 0.87
C GLY A 335 5.24 17.93 1.90
N LEU A 336 5.38 18.46 3.11
CA LEU A 336 4.33 18.49 4.14
C LEU A 336 3.26 19.58 3.96
N ASP A 337 3.36 20.46 2.94
CA ASP A 337 2.33 21.48 2.70
C ASP A 337 1.04 20.81 2.18
N GLY A 338 0.26 20.27 3.12
CA GLY A 338 -0.98 19.50 2.92
C GLY A 338 -2.17 20.31 2.40
N GLY A 339 -1.92 21.35 1.61
CA GLY A 339 -2.92 22.28 1.10
C GLY A 339 -3.44 23.26 2.15
N ASP A 340 -4.40 24.10 1.75
CA ASP A 340 -4.86 25.26 2.53
C ASP A 340 -5.74 24.92 3.74
N LYS A 341 -5.89 23.63 4.10
CA LYS A 341 -6.76 23.20 5.20
C LYS A 341 -5.94 22.74 6.41
N PRO A 342 -6.05 23.41 7.57
CA PRO A 342 -5.25 23.08 8.75
C PRO A 342 -5.51 21.65 9.27
N GLU A 343 -6.71 21.13 9.10
CA GLU A 343 -7.09 19.78 9.55
C GLU A 343 -6.32 18.69 8.81
N LYS A 344 -5.95 18.92 7.54
CA LYS A 344 -5.14 17.96 6.77
C LYS A 344 -3.76 17.79 7.38
N LEU A 345 -3.11 18.90 7.73
CA LEU A 345 -1.82 18.87 8.41
C LEU A 345 -1.94 18.20 9.78
N GLU A 346 -3.03 18.45 10.51
CA GLU A 346 -3.30 17.78 11.79
C GLU A 346 -3.41 16.26 11.64
N PHE A 347 -4.22 15.76 10.69
CA PHE A 347 -4.32 14.32 10.42
C PHE A 347 -2.97 13.71 10.04
N LEU A 348 -2.19 14.40 9.20
CA LEU A 348 -0.85 13.96 8.82
C LEU A 348 0.11 13.91 10.01
N MET A 349 0.05 14.90 10.91
CA MET A 349 0.83 14.90 12.15
C MET A 349 0.44 13.76 13.08
N PHE A 350 -0.86 13.43 13.20
CA PHE A 350 -1.30 12.24 13.96
C PHE A 350 -0.74 10.96 13.36
N ASP A 351 -0.66 10.86 12.03
CA ASP A 351 -0.16 9.67 11.37
C ASP A 351 1.37 9.53 11.45
N ILE A 352 2.09 10.64 11.33
CA ILE A 352 3.54 10.73 11.60
C ILE A 352 3.82 10.32 13.04
N ASP A 353 3.08 10.90 14.01
CA ASP A 353 3.25 10.56 15.41
C ASP A 353 2.97 9.08 15.65
N ARG A 354 1.91 8.52 15.05
CA ARG A 354 1.56 7.10 15.17
C ARG A 354 2.69 6.16 14.73
N ILE A 355 3.33 6.43 13.59
CA ILE A 355 4.37 5.54 13.05
C ILE A 355 5.76 5.79 13.67
N LEU A 356 5.98 6.94 14.31
CA LEU A 356 7.22 7.25 15.03
C LEU A 356 7.23 6.59 16.41
N ARG A 357 8.34 5.94 16.78
CA ARG A 357 8.50 5.36 18.12
C ARG A 357 8.72 6.46 19.17
N ALA A 358 8.26 6.24 20.41
CA ALA A 358 8.63 7.07 21.54
C ALA A 358 10.17 7.18 21.67
N GLY A 359 10.68 8.39 21.93
CA GLY A 359 12.10 8.70 21.91
C GLY A 359 12.72 8.87 20.51
N GLY A 360 11.98 8.50 19.45
CA GLY A 360 12.36 8.70 18.06
C GLY A 360 12.35 10.18 17.67
N LEU A 361 13.05 10.47 16.57
CA LEU A 361 13.24 11.82 16.07
C LEU A 361 12.26 12.14 14.93
N PHE A 362 11.62 13.29 15.00
CA PHE A 362 10.95 13.91 13.87
C PHE A 362 11.80 15.11 13.40
N TRP A 363 12.41 14.97 12.22
CA TRP A 363 13.23 15.97 11.58
C TRP A 363 12.42 16.68 10.49
N LEU A 364 12.07 17.93 10.78
CA LEU A 364 11.49 18.86 9.84
C LEU A 364 12.62 19.65 9.14
N ASP A 365 12.85 19.41 7.86
CA ASP A 365 13.92 20.06 7.07
C ASP A 365 13.36 21.17 6.20
N ASN A 366 13.91 22.39 6.35
CA ASN A 366 13.56 23.57 5.55
C ASN A 366 12.06 23.68 5.20
N PHE A 367 11.16 23.50 6.17
CA PHE A 367 9.72 23.55 5.93
C PHE A 367 9.28 24.98 5.64
N TYR A 368 8.67 25.19 4.49
CA TYR A 368 8.20 26.49 4.04
C TYR A 368 6.93 26.90 4.79
N CYS A 369 7.00 28.05 5.47
CA CYS A 369 5.85 28.69 6.09
C CYS A 369 5.42 29.88 5.23
N ALA A 370 4.34 29.71 4.46
CA ALA A 370 3.84 30.76 3.58
C ALA A 370 3.45 32.06 4.30
N ASN A 371 3.05 31.95 5.57
CA ASN A 371 2.75 33.07 6.45
C ASN A 371 3.02 32.69 7.91
N ASP A 372 3.02 33.69 8.80
CA ASP A 372 3.20 33.47 10.24
C ASP A 372 2.07 32.63 10.86
N GLU A 373 0.88 32.61 10.25
CA GLU A 373 -0.24 31.77 10.70
C GLU A 373 0.08 30.27 10.54
N LYS A 374 0.58 29.84 9.37
CA LYS A 374 1.01 28.45 9.13
C LYS A 374 2.13 28.05 10.09
N LYS A 375 3.11 28.93 10.32
CA LYS A 375 4.19 28.71 11.30
C LYS A 375 3.63 28.53 12.72
N THR A 376 2.70 29.40 13.12
CA THR A 376 2.07 29.35 14.44
C THR A 376 1.21 28.10 14.61
N ALA A 377 0.44 27.72 13.58
CA ALA A 377 -0.38 26.52 13.56
C ALA A 377 0.48 25.26 13.73
N LEU A 378 1.56 25.13 12.96
CA LEU A 378 2.50 24.03 13.09
C LEU A 378 3.16 23.99 14.47
N THR A 379 3.58 25.14 14.99
CA THR A 379 4.19 25.24 16.33
C THR A 379 3.21 24.78 17.43
N ARG A 380 1.95 25.23 17.37
CA ARG A 380 0.89 24.80 18.29
C ARG A 380 0.62 23.29 18.20
N LEU A 381 0.62 22.73 16.99
CA LEU A 381 0.50 21.28 16.80
C LEU A 381 1.66 20.55 17.48
N ILE A 382 2.91 20.93 17.19
CA ILE A 382 4.11 20.33 17.80
C ILE A 382 4.02 20.35 19.34
N GLU A 383 3.59 21.48 19.91
CA GLU A 383 3.41 21.65 21.36
C GLU A 383 2.28 20.78 21.92
N ARG A 384 1.14 20.70 21.22
CA ARG A 384 0.00 19.84 21.60
C ARG A 384 0.39 18.37 21.68
N PHE A 385 1.25 17.90 20.79
CA PHE A 385 1.75 16.52 20.84
C PHE A 385 2.85 16.32 21.90
N GLY A 386 3.34 17.39 22.54
CA GLY A 386 4.37 17.31 23.59
C GLY A 386 5.76 16.97 23.07
N TYR A 387 6.06 17.24 21.80
CA TYR A 387 7.39 17.00 21.24
C TYR A 387 8.45 17.86 21.94
N LYS A 388 9.55 17.22 22.36
CA LYS A 388 10.70 17.94 22.92
C LYS A 388 11.50 18.55 21.77
N LYS A 389 11.67 19.87 21.78
CA LYS A 389 12.48 20.60 20.78
C LYS A 389 13.96 20.39 21.09
N LEU A 390 14.67 19.57 20.30
CA LEU A 390 16.11 19.33 20.47
C LEU A 390 16.95 20.36 19.69
N LYS A 391 16.50 20.72 18.49
CA LYS A 391 17.10 21.77 17.66
C LYS A 391 15.98 22.50 16.93
N TRP A 392 16.04 23.83 16.85
CA TRP A 392 15.00 24.65 16.23
C TRP A 392 15.60 25.92 15.66
N VAL A 393 15.40 26.14 14.36
CA VAL A 393 15.84 27.34 13.66
C VAL A 393 14.72 27.81 12.74
N ALA A 394 14.28 29.06 12.93
CA ALA A 394 13.46 29.77 11.96
C ALA A 394 14.35 30.76 11.22
N GLY A 395 14.36 30.70 9.90
CA GLY A 395 15.20 31.54 9.05
C GLY A 395 14.37 32.15 7.94
N GLU A 396 14.76 33.36 7.54
CA GLU A 396 14.20 34.04 6.39
C GLU A 396 15.11 33.82 5.19
N LYS A 397 14.52 33.41 4.07
CA LYS A 397 15.23 33.28 2.79
C LYS A 397 14.57 34.23 1.80
N VAL A 398 15.36 35.16 1.26
CA VAL A 398 14.90 36.06 0.21
C VAL A 398 14.96 35.28 -1.10
N ASP A 399 13.81 35.01 -1.72
CA ASP A 399 13.78 34.39 -3.05
C ASP A 399 14.16 35.46 -4.08
N THR A 400 15.36 35.34 -4.66
CA THR A 400 15.87 36.29 -5.65
C THR A 400 15.16 36.19 -7.00
N ALA A 401 14.28 35.20 -7.21
CA ALA A 401 13.69 34.91 -8.52
C ALA A 401 12.31 35.53 -8.77
N VAL A 402 11.44 35.71 -7.75
CA VAL A 402 10.09 36.25 -7.95
C VAL A 402 9.63 37.00 -6.70
N SER A 403 9.67 38.33 -6.76
CA SER A 403 9.20 39.27 -5.71
C SER A 403 10.07 39.26 -4.44
N GLY A 404 10.57 40.42 -4.02
CA GLY A 404 11.36 40.62 -2.79
C GLY A 404 10.58 40.38 -1.48
N LYS A 405 9.69 39.38 -1.45
CA LYS A 405 9.02 38.88 -0.26
C LYS A 405 9.97 37.91 0.46
N SER A 406 10.18 38.18 1.75
CA SER A 406 10.91 37.27 2.61
C SER A 406 10.09 36.00 2.83
N GLU A 407 10.63 34.84 2.48
CA GLU A 407 10.01 33.55 2.74
C GLU A 407 10.53 32.98 4.06
N VAL A 408 9.62 32.58 4.96
CA VAL A 408 10.00 32.03 6.26
C VAL A 408 10.12 30.51 6.17
N TYR A 409 11.26 29.98 6.62
CA TYR A 409 11.56 28.56 6.66
C TYR A 409 11.80 28.10 8.10
N LEU A 410 11.25 26.95 8.44
CA LEU A 410 11.43 26.31 9.74
C LEU A 410 12.20 25.00 9.59
N SER A 411 13.25 24.85 10.39
CA SER A 411 13.99 23.59 10.50
C SER A 411 14.06 23.18 11.97
N ALA A 412 13.64 21.95 12.25
CA ALA A 412 13.52 21.46 13.61
C ALA A 412 13.88 19.97 13.72
N VAL A 413 14.53 19.61 14.82
CA VAL A 413 14.66 18.22 15.28
C VAL A 413 13.89 18.10 16.57
N LEU A 414 12.87 17.27 16.54
CA LEU A 414 11.90 17.08 17.60
C LEU A 414 12.01 15.63 18.10
N GLN A 415 11.89 15.41 19.40
CA GLN A 415 11.85 14.06 19.97
C GLN A 415 10.43 13.75 20.46
N LYS A 416 9.90 12.60 20.02
CA LYS A 416 8.58 12.13 20.46
C LYS A 416 8.62 11.77 21.95
N PRO A 417 7.71 12.31 22.79
CA PRO A 417 7.66 11.95 24.20
C PRO A 417 7.17 10.52 24.38
N ALA A 418 7.49 9.91 25.53
CA ALA A 418 6.76 8.75 26.00
C ALA A 418 5.38 9.21 26.52
N ARG A 419 4.31 8.59 26.04
CA ARG A 419 2.94 8.81 26.54
C ARG A 419 2.49 7.51 27.21
N VAL A 420 1.93 7.63 28.41
CA VAL A 420 1.44 6.50 29.22
C VAL A 420 -0.01 6.22 28.88
#